data_AF-A0AAW1Q8C3-F1
#
_entry.id   AF-A0AAW1Q8C3-F1
#
_cell.length_a   1.000
_cell.length_b   1.000
_cell.length_c   1.000
_cell.angle_alpha   90.00
_cell.angle_beta   90.00
_cell.angle_gamma   90.00
#
_symmetry.space_group_name_H-M   'P 1'
#
loop_
_entity.id
_entity.type
_entity.pdbx_description
1 polymer ?
#
loop_
_entity_poly.entity_id
_entity_poly.type
_entity_poly.pdbx_seq_one_letter_code
_entity_poly.pdbx_strand_id
1 'polypeptide(L)'
;MLGWGTRSNCTIVPPASVKNFRQVAPRDVSTKQTLQALRQVANIRDLAEACPQVQPGRVLRSACPASASPEDVHALRSNLGITHLVDLRSDYERKLDQRFLLLENADGLRSVRRRGRAEMETFMKPAGGENGAQRLTVLHISLLERLRYYRGLLKRMPLAQAVQVFLMNFYNPLEAKATILREINRGGLPELYQVILETSRPEICCALQEITEAVAADKRVLFFCKIGKDRTGLIAALILSVCGASDNEIISDYTRSDNVEQVALGGIEKENLSAIDAAMFSRAPPEAMATVLRYCRQVYGGVSEFLESIGFSKAEQARLRRALTKAADAAL
;
A
#
# COMPACT_ATOMS: atom_id res chain seq x y z
N MET A 1 -11.06 -79.14 -5.44
CA MET A 1 -12.43 -78.58 -5.32
C MET A 1 -12.77 -78.51 -3.85
N LEU A 2 -12.65 -77.32 -3.24
CA LEU A 2 -13.00 -77.07 -1.83
C LEU A 2 -14.05 -75.96 -1.82
N GLY A 3 -15.18 -76.26 -1.19
CA GLY A 3 -16.37 -75.42 -1.20
C GLY A 3 -16.39 -74.36 -0.10
N TRP A 4 -16.87 -73.19 -0.51
CA TRP A 4 -17.81 -72.28 0.18
C TRP A 4 -17.71 -72.14 1.71
N GLY A 5 -17.15 -70.99 2.14
CA GLY A 5 -17.23 -70.47 3.51
C GLY A 5 -17.54 -68.97 3.53
N THR A 6 -18.77 -68.66 3.97
CA THR A 6 -19.28 -67.48 4.70
C THR A 6 -18.99 -66.05 4.23
N ARG A 7 -20.07 -65.38 3.80
CA ARG A 7 -20.24 -63.92 3.78
C ARG A 7 -20.34 -63.38 5.22
N SER A 8 -19.47 -62.45 5.58
CA SER A 8 -19.63 -61.59 6.77
C SER A 8 -19.86 -60.15 6.29
N ASN A 9 -21.01 -59.60 6.65
CA ASN A 9 -21.40 -58.20 6.41
C ASN A 9 -20.37 -57.24 7.01
N CYS A 10 -19.68 -56.48 6.17
CA CYS A 10 -18.93 -55.31 6.59
C CYS A 10 -19.83 -54.08 6.36
N THR A 11 -20.63 -53.73 7.37
CA THR A 11 -21.36 -52.47 7.42
C THR A 11 -20.36 -51.33 7.59
N ILE A 12 -20.16 -50.54 6.52
CA ILE A 12 -19.39 -49.29 6.59
C ILE A 12 -20.21 -48.29 7.39
N VAL A 13 -19.84 -48.09 8.64
CA VAL A 13 -20.35 -46.97 9.47
C VAL A 13 -19.66 -45.69 8.97
N PRO A 14 -20.38 -44.65 8.52
CA PRO A 14 -19.75 -43.39 8.18
C PRO A 14 -19.16 -42.76 9.46
N PRO A 15 -17.91 -42.26 9.46
CA PRO A 15 -17.37 -41.61 10.63
C PRO A 15 -18.21 -40.38 10.98
N ALA A 16 -18.59 -40.32 12.25
CA ALA A 16 -19.37 -39.23 12.82
C ALA A 16 -18.76 -37.87 12.46
N SER A 17 -19.64 -36.92 12.13
CA SER A 17 -19.31 -35.54 11.80
C SER A 17 -18.31 -34.96 12.79
N VAL A 18 -17.05 -34.83 12.37
CA VAL A 18 -16.06 -34.02 13.08
C VAL A 18 -16.52 -32.58 12.95
N LYS A 19 -17.23 -32.08 13.96
CA LYS A 19 -17.40 -30.65 14.17
C LYS A 19 -16.00 -30.09 14.38
N ASN A 20 -15.37 -29.62 13.30
CA ASN A 20 -14.10 -28.95 13.37
C ASN A 20 -14.26 -27.68 14.21
N PHE A 21 -13.78 -27.77 15.45
CA PHE A 21 -13.49 -26.66 16.31
C PHE A 21 -12.61 -25.67 15.55
N ARG A 22 -13.18 -24.53 15.12
CA ARG A 22 -12.38 -23.31 14.91
C ARG A 22 -12.03 -22.79 16.30
N GLN A 23 -11.01 -23.36 16.93
CA GLN A 23 -10.29 -22.65 17.98
C GLN A 23 -9.48 -21.55 17.30
N VAL A 24 -10.04 -20.35 17.27
CA VAL A 24 -9.29 -19.13 17.01
C VAL A 24 -8.48 -18.88 18.27
N ALA A 25 -7.15 -19.02 18.19
CA ALA A 25 -6.22 -18.65 19.26
C ALA A 25 -6.47 -17.19 19.71
N PRO A 26 -6.22 -16.86 20.99
CA PRO A 26 -6.76 -15.66 21.63
C PRO A 26 -6.21 -14.38 21.00
N ARG A 27 -7.11 -13.47 20.58
CA ARG A 27 -6.78 -12.15 20.00
C ARG A 27 -6.73 -11.06 21.09
N ASP A 28 -6.02 -11.31 22.19
CA ASP A 28 -6.10 -10.47 23.40
C ASP A 28 -5.07 -9.32 23.47
N VAL A 29 -4.22 -9.15 22.45
CA VAL A 29 -3.34 -7.96 22.38
C VAL A 29 -4.01 -6.91 21.50
N SER A 30 -4.26 -5.72 22.06
CA SER A 30 -4.81 -4.60 21.30
C SER A 30 -3.91 -4.29 20.09
N THR A 31 -4.50 -4.04 18.91
CA THR A 31 -3.78 -3.61 17.71
C THR A 31 -2.79 -2.48 18.02
N LYS A 32 -3.21 -1.53 18.86
CA LYS A 32 -2.38 -0.40 19.29
C LYS A 32 -1.15 -0.83 20.07
N GLN A 33 -1.27 -1.76 21.01
CA GLN A 33 -0.15 -2.29 21.78
C GLN A 33 0.85 -3.03 20.88
N THR A 34 0.33 -3.83 19.95
CA THR A 34 1.19 -4.54 18.99
C THR A 34 1.97 -3.56 18.11
N LEU A 35 1.34 -2.49 17.63
CA LEU A 35 2.00 -1.47 16.83
C LEU A 35 3.10 -0.72 17.60
N GLN A 36 2.87 -0.44 18.89
CA GLN A 36 3.86 0.21 19.76
C GLN A 36 5.06 -0.70 20.09
N ALA A 37 4.89 -2.01 19.97
CA ALA A 37 5.96 -2.98 20.21
C ALA A 37 6.91 -3.12 19.01
N LEU A 38 6.48 -2.75 17.80
CA LEU A 38 7.30 -2.85 16.59
C LEU A 38 8.51 -1.93 16.67
N ARG A 39 9.69 -2.47 16.32
CA ARG A 39 10.97 -1.74 16.47
C ARG A 39 11.58 -1.31 15.15
N GLN A 40 11.50 -2.15 14.12
CA GLN A 40 12.20 -1.93 12.84
C GLN A 40 11.25 -1.66 11.67
N VAL A 41 9.95 -1.53 11.94
CA VAL A 41 8.94 -1.13 10.95
C VAL A 41 8.59 0.34 11.16
N ALA A 42 9.34 1.22 10.51
CA ALA A 42 9.15 2.65 10.65
C ALA A 42 7.79 3.12 10.11
N ASN A 43 7.30 4.24 10.67
CA ASN A 43 6.12 4.96 10.19
C ASN A 43 4.83 4.11 10.13
N ILE A 44 4.77 2.99 10.87
CA ILE A 44 3.60 2.12 10.88
C ILE A 44 2.47 2.68 11.74
N ARG A 45 1.24 2.57 11.25
CA ARG A 45 0.01 2.90 11.99
C ARG A 45 -1.22 2.32 11.32
N ASP A 46 -2.30 2.26 12.09
CA ASP A 46 -3.63 1.87 11.62
C ASP A 46 -4.40 3.10 11.10
N LEU A 47 -5.08 2.97 9.95
CA LEU A 47 -5.93 4.05 9.43
C LEU A 47 -7.11 4.36 10.36
N ALA A 48 -7.54 3.42 11.20
CA ALA A 48 -8.55 3.65 12.22
C ALA A 48 -8.13 4.68 13.29
N GLU A 49 -6.84 4.97 13.43
CA GLU A 49 -6.36 6.03 14.32
C GLU A 49 -6.67 7.44 13.78
N ALA A 50 -6.83 7.57 12.46
CA ALA A 50 -7.14 8.85 11.81
C ALA A 50 -8.65 9.09 11.67
N CYS A 51 -9.43 8.02 11.45
CA CYS A 51 -10.87 8.10 11.24
C CYS A 51 -11.58 7.06 12.11
N PRO A 52 -12.30 7.48 13.18
CA PRO A 52 -12.97 6.56 14.13
C PRO A 52 -14.04 5.65 13.51
N GLN A 53 -14.54 6.00 12.33
CA GLN A 53 -15.50 5.20 11.56
C GLN A 53 -14.85 3.93 11.00
N VAL A 54 -13.55 3.98 10.68
CA VAL A 54 -12.77 2.85 10.18
C VAL A 54 -12.60 1.82 11.30
N GLN A 55 -12.83 0.55 10.98
CA GLN A 55 -12.65 -0.57 11.88
C GLN A 55 -11.15 -0.81 12.14
N PRO A 56 -10.72 -0.89 13.42
CA PRO A 56 -9.33 -1.18 13.76
C PRO A 56 -8.82 -2.51 13.20
N GLY A 57 -7.54 -2.53 12.84
CA GLY A 57 -6.78 -3.71 12.41
C GLY A 57 -7.10 -4.18 11.00
N ARG A 58 -7.82 -3.39 10.19
CA ARG A 58 -8.20 -3.78 8.81
C ARG A 58 -7.15 -3.35 7.78
N VAL A 59 -6.75 -2.09 7.83
CA VAL A 59 -5.84 -1.49 6.85
C VAL A 59 -4.79 -0.66 7.59
N LEU A 60 -3.55 -1.07 7.42
CA LEU A 60 -2.39 -0.43 8.02
C LEU A 60 -1.49 0.15 6.94
N ARG A 61 -0.78 1.21 7.29
CA ARG A 61 0.24 1.84 6.44
C ARG A 61 1.60 1.81 7.13
N SER A 62 2.70 1.72 6.39
CA SER A 62 4.07 1.81 6.94
C SER A 62 5.12 2.29 5.92
N ALA A 63 6.35 2.48 6.40
CA ALA A 63 7.55 2.37 5.57
C ALA A 63 7.75 0.93 5.07
N CYS A 64 8.69 0.72 4.16
CA CYS A 64 9.01 -0.62 3.67
C CYS A 64 9.46 -1.52 4.85
N PRO A 65 8.78 -2.65 5.11
CA PRO A 65 9.12 -3.53 6.24
C PRO A 65 10.26 -4.51 5.90
N ALA A 66 11.13 -4.17 4.95
CA ALA A 66 12.24 -5.03 4.52
C ALA A 66 13.24 -5.30 5.66
N SER A 67 13.40 -4.34 6.56
CA SER A 67 14.25 -4.42 7.76
C SER A 67 13.55 -4.98 8.99
N ALA A 68 12.32 -5.51 8.88
CA ALA A 68 11.60 -6.04 10.04
C ALA A 68 12.39 -7.18 10.73
N SER A 69 12.52 -7.12 12.07
CA SER A 69 13.12 -8.21 12.85
C SER A 69 12.22 -9.45 12.85
N PRO A 70 12.72 -10.65 13.21
CA PRO A 70 11.88 -11.84 13.37
C PRO A 70 10.68 -11.62 14.32
N GLU A 71 10.86 -10.85 15.38
CA GLU A 71 9.81 -10.46 16.32
C GLU A 71 8.78 -9.53 15.67
N ASP A 72 9.24 -8.55 14.89
CA ASP A 72 8.35 -7.68 14.11
C ASP A 72 7.55 -8.50 13.08
N VAL A 73 8.20 -9.46 12.40
CA VAL A 73 7.51 -10.36 11.46
C VAL A 73 6.44 -11.18 12.19
N HIS A 74 6.75 -11.71 13.38
CA HIS A 74 5.77 -12.43 14.19
C HIS A 74 4.61 -11.52 14.61
N ALA A 75 4.88 -10.30 15.07
CA ALA A 75 3.87 -9.33 15.44
C ALA A 75 2.97 -8.95 14.24
N LEU A 76 3.54 -8.72 13.05
CA LEU A 76 2.78 -8.44 11.83
C LEU A 76 1.91 -9.63 11.40
N ARG A 77 2.44 -10.85 11.44
CA ARG A 77 1.78 -12.04 10.88
C ARG A 77 0.82 -12.71 11.85
N SER A 78 1.23 -12.90 13.10
CA SER A 78 0.49 -13.64 14.12
C SER A 78 -0.43 -12.73 14.91
N ASN A 79 0.09 -11.61 15.43
CA ASN A 79 -0.68 -10.75 16.34
C ASN A 79 -1.62 -9.83 15.54
N LEU A 80 -1.09 -9.15 14.51
CA LEU A 80 -1.89 -8.30 13.64
C LEU A 80 -2.60 -9.08 12.54
N GLY A 81 -2.21 -10.32 12.24
CA GLY A 81 -2.89 -11.14 11.23
C GLY A 81 -2.77 -10.60 9.80
N ILE A 82 -1.71 -9.86 9.47
CA ILE A 82 -1.49 -9.30 8.13
C ILE A 82 -1.33 -10.45 7.13
N THR A 83 -2.17 -10.44 6.10
CA THR A 83 -2.15 -11.46 5.03
C THR A 83 -1.88 -10.89 3.65
N HIS A 84 -2.06 -9.57 3.49
CA HIS A 84 -1.90 -8.87 2.22
C HIS A 84 -0.93 -7.70 2.39
N LEU A 85 0.11 -7.68 1.58
CA LEU A 85 1.07 -6.59 1.46
C LEU A 85 0.83 -5.89 0.13
N VAL A 86 0.72 -4.56 0.14
CA VAL A 86 0.65 -3.76 -1.09
C VAL A 86 1.88 -2.85 -1.16
N ASP A 87 2.81 -3.23 -2.03
CA ASP A 87 4.06 -2.53 -2.28
C ASP A 87 3.87 -1.47 -3.38
N LEU A 88 3.97 -0.21 -2.98
CA LEU A 88 3.80 0.96 -3.84
C LEU A 88 5.13 1.54 -4.34
N ARG A 89 6.24 0.86 -4.08
CA ARG A 89 7.58 1.29 -4.52
C ARG A 89 7.68 1.23 -6.04
N SER A 90 8.63 1.96 -6.60
CA SER A 90 8.99 1.80 -8.01
C SER A 90 9.66 0.44 -8.23
N ASP A 91 9.65 -0.06 -9.46
CA ASP A 91 10.39 -1.27 -9.84
C ASP A 91 11.89 -1.17 -9.50
N TYR A 92 12.45 0.04 -9.58
CA TYR A 92 13.83 0.31 -9.20
C TYR A 92 14.06 0.14 -7.69
N GLU A 93 13.25 0.78 -6.84
CA GLU A 93 13.35 0.65 -5.39
C GLU A 93 13.14 -0.80 -4.94
N ARG A 94 12.20 -1.52 -5.56
CA ARG A 94 11.95 -2.94 -5.28
C ARG A 94 13.15 -3.83 -5.60
N LYS A 95 13.89 -3.53 -6.67
CA LYS A 95 15.12 -4.25 -7.04
C LYS A 95 16.27 -4.03 -6.06
N LEU A 96 16.33 -2.87 -5.39
CA LEU A 96 17.39 -2.55 -4.43
C LEU A 96 17.17 -3.21 -3.05
N ASP A 97 15.91 -3.32 -2.63
CA ASP A 97 15.53 -3.91 -1.34
C ASP A 97 14.72 -5.20 -1.56
N GLN A 98 15.40 -6.26 -1.99
CA GLN A 98 14.77 -7.56 -2.24
C GLN A 98 14.62 -8.42 -0.98
N ARG A 99 15.29 -8.06 0.12
CA ARG A 99 15.25 -8.81 1.37
C ARG A 99 13.99 -8.45 2.15
N PHE A 100 13.01 -9.33 2.10
CA PHE A 100 11.92 -9.32 3.06
C PHE A 100 12.02 -10.62 3.86
N LEU A 101 12.50 -10.54 5.11
CA LEU A 101 12.38 -11.66 6.06
C LEU A 101 10.91 -12.09 6.24
N LEU A 102 9.97 -11.16 6.00
CA LEU A 102 8.54 -11.41 5.86
C LEU A 102 8.17 -12.44 4.77
N LEU A 103 8.98 -12.55 3.72
CA LEU A 103 8.80 -13.48 2.60
C LEU A 103 9.65 -14.75 2.77
N GLU A 104 10.82 -14.63 3.40
CA GLU A 104 11.73 -15.78 3.64
C GLU A 104 11.16 -16.78 4.64
N ASN A 105 10.31 -16.37 5.59
CA ASN A 105 9.57 -17.29 6.46
C ASN A 105 8.39 -18.02 5.76
N ALA A 106 8.20 -17.81 4.46
CA ALA A 106 7.18 -18.46 3.67
C ALA A 106 7.76 -19.63 2.86
N ASP A 107 8.51 -20.52 3.52
CA ASP A 107 8.92 -21.84 3.00
C ASP A 107 7.67 -22.58 2.48
N GLY A 108 7.47 -22.54 1.16
CA GLY A 108 6.19 -22.89 0.58
C GLY A 108 6.08 -22.62 -0.91
N LEU A 109 4.91 -22.94 -1.46
CA LEU A 109 4.61 -22.72 -2.88
C LEU A 109 4.50 -21.21 -3.16
N ARG A 110 5.31 -20.73 -4.10
CA ARG A 110 5.22 -19.37 -4.65
C ARG A 110 4.49 -19.41 -5.99
N SER A 111 3.44 -18.60 -6.13
CA SER A 111 2.77 -18.38 -7.42
C SER A 111 2.81 -16.91 -7.78
N VAL A 112 3.18 -16.58 -9.01
CA VAL A 112 3.17 -15.21 -9.53
C VAL A 112 2.05 -15.09 -10.56
N ARG A 113 1.24 -14.04 -10.43
CA ARG A 113 0.16 -13.71 -11.37
C ARG A 113 0.23 -12.22 -11.67
N ARG A 114 -0.05 -11.83 -12.91
CA ARG A 114 -0.20 -10.42 -13.29
C ARG A 114 -1.67 -10.11 -13.49
N ARG A 115 -2.18 -9.09 -12.82
CA ARG A 115 -3.56 -8.61 -12.97
C ARG A 115 -3.53 -7.11 -13.21
N GLY A 116 -3.77 -6.70 -14.46
CA GLY A 116 -3.68 -5.29 -14.85
C GLY A 116 -2.29 -4.71 -14.57
N ARG A 117 -2.23 -3.72 -13.67
CA ARG A 117 -0.99 -3.05 -13.25
C ARG A 117 -0.31 -3.70 -12.04
N ALA A 118 -0.95 -4.68 -11.41
CA ALA A 118 -0.39 -5.37 -10.24
C ALA A 118 0.35 -6.66 -10.65
N GLU A 119 1.52 -6.85 -10.05
CA GLU A 119 2.20 -8.14 -9.97
C GLU A 119 1.90 -8.75 -8.59
N MET A 120 1.16 -9.86 -8.59
CA MET A 120 0.71 -10.55 -7.38
C MET A 120 1.57 -11.79 -7.15
N GLU A 121 2.23 -11.83 -6.01
CA GLU A 121 2.93 -13.01 -5.52
C GLU A 121 2.18 -13.60 -4.33
N THR A 122 1.81 -14.88 -4.42
CA THR A 122 1.24 -15.60 -3.28
C THR A 122 2.24 -16.61 -2.78
N PHE A 123 2.46 -16.60 -1.47
CA PHE A 123 3.28 -17.55 -0.74
C PHE A 123 2.37 -18.39 0.16
N MET A 124 2.51 -19.71 0.09
CA MET A 124 1.68 -20.64 0.84
C MET A 124 2.53 -21.67 1.57
N LYS A 125 2.55 -21.60 2.90
CA LYS A 125 3.18 -22.61 3.75
C LYS A 125 2.23 -23.80 3.95
N PRO A 126 2.65 -25.05 3.67
CA PRO A 126 1.83 -26.23 3.90
C PRO A 126 1.45 -26.37 5.38
N ALA A 127 0.26 -26.92 5.66
CA ALA A 127 -0.18 -27.22 7.02
C ALA A 127 0.62 -28.42 7.57
N GLY A 128 1.80 -28.15 8.13
CA GLY A 128 2.69 -29.17 8.72
C GLY A 128 3.13 -28.88 10.15
N GLY A 129 2.60 -27.83 10.79
CA GLY A 129 2.91 -27.46 12.18
C GLY A 129 1.70 -26.85 12.89
N GLU A 130 1.85 -26.59 14.20
CA GLU A 130 0.79 -26.16 15.14
C GLU A 130 -0.02 -24.92 14.70
N ASN A 131 0.48 -24.14 13.72
CA ASN A 131 -0.09 -22.86 13.28
C ASN A 131 -0.91 -22.89 11.97
N GLY A 132 -1.21 -24.07 11.41
CA GLY A 132 -2.02 -24.20 10.19
C GLY A 132 -1.37 -23.63 8.91
N ALA A 133 -2.08 -23.67 7.78
CA ALA A 133 -1.58 -23.12 6.52
C ALA A 133 -1.54 -21.58 6.56
N GLN A 134 -0.35 -21.00 6.50
CA GLN A 134 -0.17 -19.55 6.46
C GLN A 134 -0.01 -19.07 5.01
N ARG A 135 -0.92 -18.18 4.59
CA ARG A 135 -0.89 -17.52 3.29
C ARG A 135 -0.44 -16.07 3.42
N LEU A 136 0.41 -15.62 2.50
CA LEU A 136 0.78 -14.23 2.34
C LEU A 136 0.66 -13.86 0.87
N THR A 137 -0.01 -12.75 0.59
CA THR A 137 -0.13 -12.20 -0.76
C THR A 137 0.60 -10.87 -0.80
N VAL A 138 1.53 -10.70 -1.74
CA VAL A 138 2.23 -9.45 -2.01
C VAL A 138 1.78 -8.93 -3.35
N LEU A 139 1.32 -7.69 -3.37
CA LEU A 139 0.88 -6.98 -4.55
C LEU A 139 1.84 -5.85 -4.82
N HIS A 140 2.62 -5.95 -5.89
CA HIS A 140 3.49 -4.88 -6.32
C HIS A 140 2.80 -4.01 -7.37
N ILE A 141 2.69 -2.71 -7.08
CA ILE A 141 2.02 -1.71 -7.90
C ILE A 141 2.91 -0.45 -7.92
N SER A 142 3.68 -0.26 -8.98
CA SER A 142 4.59 0.88 -9.11
C SER A 142 3.82 2.20 -9.29
N LEU A 143 3.60 2.93 -8.19
CA LEU A 143 2.95 4.25 -8.19
C LEU A 143 3.85 5.39 -8.68
N LEU A 144 5.11 5.10 -9.05
CA LEU A 144 6.03 6.12 -9.53
C LEU A 144 6.93 5.56 -10.62
N GLU A 145 6.47 5.72 -11.85
CA GLU A 145 7.25 5.42 -13.04
C GLU A 145 8.03 6.65 -13.51
N ARG A 146 9.35 6.57 -13.44
CA ARG A 146 10.30 7.67 -13.72
C ARG A 146 9.96 8.43 -15.02
N LEU A 147 9.73 7.71 -16.12
CA LEU A 147 9.46 8.33 -17.42
C LEU A 147 8.12 9.07 -17.46
N ARG A 148 7.06 8.51 -16.83
CA ARG A 148 5.76 9.18 -16.77
C ARG A 148 5.81 10.40 -15.87
N TYR A 149 6.51 10.29 -14.75
CA TYR A 149 6.76 11.40 -13.84
C TYR A 149 7.47 12.57 -14.54
N TYR A 150 8.60 12.30 -15.21
CA TYR A 150 9.32 13.34 -15.95
C TYR A 150 8.48 13.95 -17.08
N ARG A 151 7.74 13.12 -17.83
CA ARG A 151 6.80 13.64 -18.86
C ARG A 151 5.69 14.49 -18.24
N GLY A 152 5.21 14.14 -17.05
CA GLY A 152 4.20 14.90 -16.31
C GLY A 152 4.71 16.26 -15.82
N LEU A 153 5.98 16.33 -15.41
CA LEU A 153 6.67 17.59 -15.09
C LEU A 153 6.90 18.46 -16.32
N LEU A 154 7.40 17.87 -17.42
CA LEU A 154 7.65 18.63 -18.66
C LEU A 154 6.38 19.30 -19.20
N LYS A 155 5.20 18.71 -18.97
CA LYS A 155 3.90 19.31 -19.36
C LYS A 155 3.50 20.53 -18.54
N ARG A 156 4.10 20.72 -17.36
CA ARG A 156 3.85 21.85 -16.46
C ARG A 156 4.83 22.99 -16.67
N MET A 157 5.97 22.71 -17.29
CA MET A 157 6.95 23.72 -17.68
C MET A 157 6.43 24.58 -18.85
N PRO A 158 6.87 25.86 -18.94
CA PRO A 158 6.71 26.64 -20.15
C PRO A 158 7.26 25.90 -21.38
N LEU A 159 6.55 25.96 -22.51
CA LEU A 159 6.89 25.19 -23.72
C LEU A 159 8.35 25.40 -24.16
N ALA A 160 8.84 26.65 -24.11
CA ALA A 160 10.22 26.97 -24.45
C ALA A 160 11.24 26.21 -23.57
N GLN A 161 10.97 26.14 -22.26
CA GLN A 161 11.83 25.42 -21.31
C GLN A 161 11.73 23.90 -21.52
N ALA A 162 10.53 23.37 -21.77
CA ALA A 162 10.34 21.95 -22.05
C ALA A 162 11.08 21.50 -23.32
N VAL A 163 11.02 22.31 -24.39
CA VAL A 163 11.77 22.10 -25.63
C VAL A 163 13.27 22.19 -25.38
N GLN A 164 13.73 23.18 -24.59
CA GLN A 164 15.14 23.31 -24.23
C GLN A 164 15.65 22.07 -23.49
N VAL A 165 14.92 21.59 -22.48
CA VAL A 165 15.28 20.36 -21.74
C VAL A 165 15.29 19.15 -22.67
N PHE A 166 14.32 19.05 -23.59
CA PHE A 166 14.28 17.97 -24.58
C PHE A 166 15.52 17.99 -25.48
N LEU A 167 15.91 19.14 -26.02
CA LEU A 167 17.11 19.29 -26.85
C LEU A 167 18.38 18.97 -26.03
N MET A 168 18.48 19.47 -24.80
CA MET A 168 19.61 19.21 -23.91
C MET A 168 19.82 17.72 -23.64
N ASN A 169 18.79 16.87 -23.65
CA ASN A 169 18.98 15.44 -23.48
C ASN A 169 19.88 14.80 -24.56
N PHE A 170 20.03 15.42 -25.74
CA PHE A 170 20.87 14.89 -26.82
C PHE A 170 22.34 15.34 -26.74
N TYR A 171 22.62 16.55 -26.23
CA TYR A 171 23.97 17.11 -26.23
C TYR A 171 24.54 17.43 -24.84
N ASN A 172 23.69 17.52 -23.81
CA ASN A 172 24.08 17.73 -22.41
C ASN A 172 23.04 17.14 -21.43
N PRO A 173 22.99 15.80 -21.28
CA PRO A 173 21.98 15.13 -20.45
C PRO A 173 22.10 15.45 -18.95
N LEU A 174 23.29 15.81 -18.47
CA LEU A 174 23.50 16.23 -17.08
C LEU A 174 22.80 17.56 -16.79
N GLU A 175 22.93 18.54 -17.68
CA GLU A 175 22.26 19.83 -17.55
C GLU A 175 20.74 19.72 -17.74
N ALA A 176 20.28 18.84 -18.64
CA ALA A 176 18.85 18.52 -18.77
C ALA A 176 18.28 18.01 -17.44
N LYS A 177 18.99 17.06 -16.81
CA LYS A 177 18.61 16.51 -15.50
C LYS A 177 18.63 17.58 -14.40
N ALA A 178 19.67 18.42 -14.36
CA ALA A 178 19.76 19.52 -13.40
C ALA A 178 18.61 20.52 -13.55
N THR A 179 18.20 20.83 -14.78
CA THR A 179 17.05 21.72 -15.06
C THR A 179 15.74 21.11 -14.56
N ILE A 180 15.52 19.81 -14.77
CA ILE A 180 14.35 19.11 -14.23
C ILE A 180 14.35 19.13 -12.70
N LEU A 181 15.50 18.88 -12.06
CA LEU A 181 15.63 18.92 -10.60
C LEU A 181 15.35 20.31 -10.02
N ARG A 182 15.79 21.38 -10.70
CA ARG A 182 15.46 22.76 -10.33
C ARG A 182 13.95 23.00 -10.34
N GLU A 183 13.24 22.48 -11.33
CA GLU A 183 11.79 22.60 -11.39
C GLU A 183 11.09 21.78 -10.29
N ILE A 184 11.59 20.58 -10.00
CA ILE A 184 11.10 19.78 -8.87
C ILE A 184 11.26 20.54 -7.56
N ASN A 185 12.44 21.13 -7.30
CA ASN A 185 12.68 21.92 -6.09
C ASN A 185 11.78 23.17 -6.05
N ARG A 186 11.51 23.80 -7.19
CA ARG A 186 10.60 24.95 -7.29
C ARG A 186 9.16 24.59 -6.96
N GLY A 187 8.69 23.44 -7.45
CA GLY A 187 7.33 22.94 -7.22
C GLY A 187 7.09 22.35 -5.83
N GLY A 188 8.16 21.83 -5.22
CA GLY A 188 8.13 21.21 -3.90
C GLY A 188 7.21 19.98 -3.81
N LEU A 189 6.83 19.63 -2.58
CA LEU A 189 5.93 18.50 -2.30
C LEU A 189 4.52 18.64 -2.92
N PRO A 190 3.88 19.82 -2.94
CA PRO A 190 2.54 19.95 -3.53
C PRO A 190 2.49 19.59 -5.01
N GLU A 191 3.43 20.10 -5.82
CA GLU A 191 3.48 19.79 -7.24
C GLU A 191 3.85 18.33 -7.49
N LEU A 192 4.82 17.80 -6.73
CA LEU A 192 5.18 16.38 -6.75
C LEU A 192 3.94 15.49 -6.59
N TYR A 193 3.08 15.79 -5.61
CA TYR A 193 1.90 14.99 -5.33
C TYR A 193 0.84 15.08 -6.43
N GLN A 194 0.63 16.26 -7.00
CA GLN A 194 -0.27 16.42 -8.16
C GLN A 194 0.23 15.62 -9.36
N VAL A 195 1.54 15.67 -9.65
CA VAL A 195 2.14 14.88 -10.74
C VAL A 195 1.96 13.39 -10.48
N ILE A 196 2.16 12.91 -9.25
CA ILE A 196 1.91 11.49 -8.90
C ILE A 196 0.44 11.12 -9.14
N LEU A 197 -0.51 11.93 -8.67
CA LEU A 197 -1.94 11.66 -8.86
C LEU A 197 -2.34 11.57 -10.34
N GLU A 198 -1.79 12.44 -11.19
CA GLU A 198 -2.10 12.46 -12.61
C GLU A 198 -1.40 11.36 -13.41
N THR A 199 -0.15 11.07 -13.08
CA THR A 199 0.67 10.14 -13.87
C THR A 199 0.46 8.68 -13.50
N SER A 200 -0.07 8.42 -12.29
CA SER A 200 -0.27 7.08 -11.73
C SER A 200 -1.76 6.71 -11.58
N ARG A 201 -2.67 7.37 -12.31
CA ARG A 201 -4.12 7.13 -12.22
C ARG A 201 -4.51 5.64 -12.31
N PRO A 202 -4.06 4.85 -13.31
CA PRO A 202 -4.42 3.44 -13.40
C PRO A 202 -3.87 2.62 -12.22
N GLU A 203 -2.69 2.97 -11.72
CA GLU A 203 -2.05 2.27 -10.60
C GLU A 203 -2.72 2.59 -9.26
N ILE A 204 -3.16 3.84 -9.05
CA ILE A 204 -3.96 4.24 -7.89
C ILE A 204 -5.27 3.46 -7.88
N CYS A 205 -5.97 3.42 -9.02
CA CYS A 205 -7.22 2.67 -9.16
C CYS A 205 -7.00 1.18 -8.84
N CYS A 206 -5.96 0.57 -9.43
CA CYS A 206 -5.61 -0.83 -9.17
C CYS A 206 -5.29 -1.09 -7.69
N ALA A 207 -4.54 -0.21 -7.03
CA ALA A 207 -4.22 -0.36 -5.61
C ALA A 207 -5.49 -0.30 -4.74
N LEU A 208 -6.39 0.65 -5.00
CA LEU A 208 -7.65 0.76 -4.27
C LEU A 208 -8.54 -0.46 -4.51
N GLN A 209 -8.64 -0.97 -5.74
CA GLN A 209 -9.39 -2.17 -6.06
C GLN A 209 -8.85 -3.40 -5.32
N GLU A 210 -7.55 -3.65 -5.35
CA GLU A 210 -6.94 -4.80 -4.68
C GLU A 210 -7.05 -4.71 -3.14
N ILE A 211 -6.89 -3.50 -2.57
CA ILE A 211 -7.17 -3.27 -1.15
C ILE A 211 -8.63 -3.59 -0.84
N THR A 212 -9.57 -3.09 -1.66
CA THR A 212 -11.02 -3.32 -1.51
C THR A 212 -11.37 -4.80 -1.57
N GLU A 213 -10.78 -5.56 -2.51
CA GLU A 213 -10.97 -7.01 -2.60
C GLU A 213 -10.46 -7.74 -1.36
N ALA A 214 -9.25 -7.41 -0.90
CA ALA A 214 -8.67 -8.03 0.29
C ALA A 214 -9.53 -7.76 1.53
N VAL A 215 -9.89 -6.51 1.78
CA VAL A 215 -10.65 -6.16 3.00
C VAL A 215 -12.08 -6.71 2.95
N ALA A 216 -12.74 -6.73 1.80
CA ALA A 216 -14.06 -7.33 1.66
C ALA A 216 -14.06 -8.85 1.90
N ALA A 217 -12.93 -9.51 1.64
CA ALA A 217 -12.70 -10.93 1.97
C ALA A 217 -12.22 -11.16 3.42
N ASP A 218 -12.45 -10.18 4.31
CA ASP A 218 -12.02 -10.17 5.71
C ASP A 218 -10.51 -10.40 5.89
N LYS A 219 -9.71 -9.85 4.96
CA LYS A 219 -8.25 -9.86 5.05
C LYS A 219 -7.74 -8.54 5.60
N ARG A 220 -6.57 -8.63 6.23
CA ARG A 220 -5.85 -7.48 6.78
C ARG A 220 -4.72 -7.09 5.86
N VAL A 221 -4.68 -5.81 5.54
CA VAL A 221 -3.79 -5.23 4.54
C VAL A 221 -2.76 -4.33 5.22
N LEU A 222 -1.50 -4.48 4.83
CA LEU A 222 -0.44 -3.50 5.09
C LEU A 222 0.06 -2.96 3.75
N PHE A 223 -0.06 -1.66 3.53
CA PHE A 223 0.47 -1.02 2.32
C PHE A 223 1.59 -0.05 2.63
N PHE A 224 2.59 0.01 1.76
CA PHE A 224 3.81 0.77 2.02
C PHE A 224 4.45 1.25 0.72
N CYS A 225 5.30 2.27 0.83
CA CYS A 225 6.27 2.62 -0.20
C CYS A 225 7.67 2.46 0.41
N LYS A 226 8.64 3.33 0.09
CA LYS A 226 9.96 3.27 0.75
C LYS A 226 9.89 3.71 2.22
N ILE A 227 9.38 4.92 2.48
CA ILE A 227 9.35 5.55 3.81
C ILE A 227 7.93 5.61 4.40
N GLY A 228 6.90 5.38 3.57
CA GLY A 228 5.52 5.39 4.03
C GLY A 228 4.92 6.79 4.13
N LYS A 229 5.54 7.82 3.53
CA LYS A 229 5.08 9.22 3.57
C LYS A 229 4.29 9.61 2.32
N ASP A 230 4.96 9.68 1.15
CA ASP A 230 4.41 10.33 -0.05
C ASP A 230 3.32 9.48 -0.74
N ARG A 231 3.73 8.44 -1.48
CA ARG A 231 2.81 7.53 -2.19
C ARG A 231 1.82 6.84 -1.25
N THR A 232 2.32 6.39 -0.10
CA THR A 232 1.48 5.83 0.97
C THR A 232 0.53 6.87 1.54
N GLY A 233 0.96 8.13 1.70
CA GLY A 233 0.10 9.22 2.18
C GLY A 233 -1.01 9.55 1.22
N LEU A 234 -0.73 9.56 -0.09
CA LEU A 234 -1.76 9.75 -1.12
C LEU A 234 -2.79 8.62 -1.08
N ILE A 235 -2.37 7.36 -1.07
CA ILE A 235 -3.32 6.23 -0.97
C ILE A 235 -4.11 6.26 0.35
N ALA A 236 -3.47 6.56 1.47
CA ALA A 236 -4.15 6.70 2.76
C ALA A 236 -5.20 7.81 2.73
N ALA A 237 -4.86 8.98 2.19
CA ALA A 237 -5.78 10.11 2.06
C ALA A 237 -7.01 9.77 1.22
N LEU A 238 -6.83 9.06 0.11
CA LEU A 238 -7.93 8.60 -0.75
C LEU A 238 -8.84 7.60 -0.02
N ILE A 239 -8.26 6.62 0.70
CA ILE A 239 -9.04 5.63 1.48
C ILE A 239 -9.80 6.32 2.61
N LEU A 240 -9.14 7.20 3.37
CA LEU A 240 -9.75 7.93 4.49
C LEU A 240 -10.88 8.83 4.02
N SER A 241 -10.70 9.52 2.88
CA SER A 241 -11.76 10.33 2.26
C SER A 241 -12.98 9.48 1.88
N VAL A 242 -12.78 8.31 1.27
CA VAL A 242 -13.87 7.36 0.97
C VAL A 242 -14.57 6.88 2.25
N CYS A 243 -13.83 6.75 3.35
CA CYS A 243 -14.38 6.35 4.64
C CYS A 243 -15.11 7.46 5.39
N GLY A 244 -15.11 8.70 4.87
CA GLY A 244 -15.80 9.84 5.49
C GLY A 244 -14.93 10.71 6.39
N ALA A 245 -13.61 10.53 6.40
CA ALA A 245 -12.70 11.39 7.14
C ALA A 245 -12.74 12.84 6.61
N SER A 246 -12.72 13.80 7.53
CA SER A 246 -12.56 15.21 7.23
C SER A 246 -11.17 15.54 6.68
N ASP A 247 -11.04 16.67 5.99
CA ASP A 247 -9.74 17.19 5.53
C ASP A 247 -8.73 17.28 6.69
N ASN A 248 -9.16 17.71 7.87
CA ASN A 248 -8.29 17.87 9.04
C ASN A 248 -7.78 16.51 9.55
N GLU A 249 -8.61 15.48 9.58
CA GLU A 249 -8.21 14.12 9.97
C GLU A 249 -7.21 13.55 8.96
N ILE A 250 -7.43 13.74 7.66
CA ILE A 250 -6.52 13.30 6.59
C ILE A 250 -5.17 14.02 6.69
N ILE A 251 -5.19 15.34 6.86
CA ILE A 251 -3.97 16.14 7.02
C ILE A 251 -3.23 15.72 8.29
N SER A 252 -3.95 15.51 9.41
CA SER A 252 -3.34 15.07 10.66
C SER A 252 -2.73 13.67 10.56
N ASP A 253 -3.32 12.74 9.80
CA ASP A 253 -2.69 11.44 9.54
C ASP A 253 -1.39 11.58 8.73
N TYR A 254 -1.40 12.45 7.74
CA TYR A 254 -0.24 12.71 6.89
C TYR A 254 0.92 13.34 7.66
N THR A 255 0.67 14.37 8.48
CA THR A 255 1.72 15.10 9.22
C THR A 255 2.42 14.24 10.27
N ARG A 256 1.81 13.14 10.73
CA ARG A 256 2.48 12.16 11.61
C ARG A 256 3.73 11.53 10.97
N SER A 257 3.87 11.58 9.65
CA SER A 257 5.07 11.12 8.93
C SER A 257 6.22 12.13 8.91
N ASP A 258 6.08 13.30 9.53
CA ASP A 258 7.10 14.35 9.60
C ASP A 258 8.32 13.95 10.46
N ASN A 259 8.13 13.00 11.38
CA ASN A 259 9.17 12.49 12.29
C ASN A 259 10.00 11.35 11.69
N VAL A 260 9.85 11.05 10.39
CA VAL A 260 10.64 10.02 9.73
C VAL A 260 11.80 10.73 9.02
N GLU A 261 12.97 10.77 9.66
CA GLU A 261 14.19 11.47 9.20
C GLU A 261 14.84 10.80 7.97
N GLN A 262 14.08 10.57 6.90
CA GLN A 262 14.60 10.00 5.65
C GLN A 262 13.92 10.66 4.44
N VAL A 263 14.68 10.90 3.37
CA VAL A 263 14.17 11.36 2.07
C VAL A 263 14.12 10.16 1.10
N ALA A 264 12.96 9.90 0.51
CA ALA A 264 12.81 8.92 -0.57
C ALA A 264 11.88 9.44 -1.65
N LEU A 265 12.41 10.34 -2.49
CA LEU A 265 11.80 10.68 -3.76
C LEU A 265 12.01 9.52 -4.72
N GLY A 266 11.06 8.57 -4.72
CA GLY A 266 11.13 7.25 -5.36
C GLY A 266 11.45 7.27 -6.86
N GLY A 267 12.70 7.47 -7.21
CA GLY A 267 13.15 7.57 -8.59
C GLY A 267 14.38 8.45 -8.79
N ILE A 268 14.79 9.23 -7.77
CA ILE A 268 16.01 10.03 -7.81
C ILE A 268 17.11 9.24 -7.09
N GLU A 269 18.13 8.76 -7.83
CA GLU A 269 19.20 7.91 -7.27
C GLU A 269 19.97 8.64 -6.15
N LYS A 270 20.63 7.88 -5.26
CA LYS A 270 21.44 8.43 -4.16
C LYS A 270 22.46 9.46 -4.64
N GLU A 271 23.02 9.30 -5.84
CA GLU A 271 23.99 10.26 -6.40
C GLU A 271 23.37 11.64 -6.72
N ASN A 272 22.04 11.75 -6.77
CA ASN A 272 21.33 12.99 -7.11
C ASN A 272 20.61 13.62 -5.90
N LEU A 273 20.66 12.99 -4.72
CA LEU A 273 20.07 13.53 -3.50
C LEU A 273 20.70 14.86 -3.08
N SER A 274 21.97 15.11 -3.46
CA SER A 274 22.67 16.37 -3.18
C SER A 274 22.12 17.58 -3.93
N ALA A 275 21.41 17.36 -5.04
CA ALA A 275 20.80 18.42 -5.87
C ALA A 275 19.31 18.64 -5.54
N ILE A 276 18.71 17.78 -4.72
CA ILE A 276 17.37 17.94 -4.18
C ILE A 276 17.47 18.70 -2.85
N ASP A 277 16.51 19.58 -2.58
CA ASP A 277 16.36 20.16 -1.24
C ASP A 277 15.89 19.10 -0.23
N ALA A 278 16.82 18.36 0.34
CA ALA A 278 16.54 17.29 1.30
C ALA A 278 15.76 17.80 2.53
N ALA A 279 15.93 19.06 2.95
CA ALA A 279 15.19 19.63 4.05
C ALA A 279 13.71 19.81 3.68
N MET A 280 13.43 20.31 2.47
CA MET A 280 12.06 20.44 1.97
C MET A 280 11.37 19.07 1.82
N PHE A 281 12.06 18.08 1.24
CA PHE A 281 11.46 16.80 0.87
C PHE A 281 11.52 15.72 1.95
N SER A 282 12.19 15.95 3.09
CA SER A 282 12.16 15.06 4.26
C SER A 282 10.88 15.22 5.07
N ARG A 283 10.39 16.46 5.19
CA ARG A 283 9.24 16.84 6.02
C ARG A 283 7.90 16.36 5.46
N ALA A 284 6.86 16.34 6.30
CA ALA A 284 5.46 16.10 5.93
C ALA A 284 4.60 17.32 6.28
N PRO A 285 4.79 18.48 5.63
CA PRO A 285 4.09 19.71 5.96
C PRO A 285 2.59 19.60 5.64
N PRO A 286 1.69 20.04 6.54
CA PRO A 286 0.24 19.93 6.33
C PRO A 286 -0.24 20.57 5.03
N GLU A 287 0.43 21.63 4.58
CA GLU A 287 0.14 22.35 3.34
C GLU A 287 0.26 21.46 2.09
N ALA A 288 1.16 20.47 2.10
CA ALA A 288 1.32 19.56 0.98
C ALA A 288 0.05 18.71 0.77
N MET A 289 -0.48 18.12 1.85
CA MET A 289 -1.72 17.33 1.77
C MET A 289 -2.94 18.23 1.55
N ALA A 290 -3.01 19.39 2.21
CA ALA A 290 -4.09 20.35 2.00
C ALA A 290 -4.18 20.80 0.53
N THR A 291 -3.03 20.99 -0.13
CA THR A 291 -2.99 21.36 -1.56
C THR A 291 -3.50 20.23 -2.45
N VAL A 292 -3.21 18.97 -2.12
CA VAL A 292 -3.77 17.81 -2.84
C VAL A 292 -5.29 17.78 -2.74
N LEU A 293 -5.85 17.88 -1.53
CA LEU A 293 -7.29 17.85 -1.31
C LEU A 293 -7.99 19.01 -2.03
N ARG A 294 -7.39 20.21 -1.99
CA ARG A 294 -7.86 21.38 -2.72
C ARG A 294 -7.81 21.18 -4.24
N TYR A 295 -6.72 20.62 -4.76
CA TYR A 295 -6.55 20.32 -6.18
C TYR A 295 -7.63 19.33 -6.66
N CYS A 296 -7.91 18.26 -5.89
CA CYS A 296 -9.00 17.33 -6.20
C CYS A 296 -10.36 18.06 -6.30
N ARG A 297 -10.66 18.95 -5.34
CA ARG A 297 -11.89 19.76 -5.36
C ARG A 297 -11.97 20.70 -6.56
N GLN A 298 -10.89 21.43 -6.86
CA GLN A 298 -10.89 22.45 -7.91
C GLN A 298 -10.92 21.85 -9.32
N VAL A 299 -10.23 20.73 -9.54
CA VAL A 299 -10.06 20.16 -10.88
C VAL A 299 -11.10 19.09 -11.20
N TYR A 300 -11.53 18.32 -10.19
CA TYR A 300 -12.43 17.18 -10.40
C TYR A 300 -13.79 17.35 -9.73
N GLY A 301 -13.96 18.33 -8.83
CA GLY A 301 -15.16 18.50 -8.01
C GLY A 301 -15.06 17.85 -6.62
N GLY A 302 -14.01 17.06 -6.37
CA GLY A 302 -13.77 16.40 -5.09
C GLY A 302 -12.87 15.17 -5.23
N VAL A 303 -12.54 14.55 -4.09
CA VAL A 303 -11.79 13.29 -4.08
C VAL A 303 -12.60 12.16 -4.71
N SER A 304 -13.91 12.12 -4.45
CA SER A 304 -14.79 11.07 -4.96
C SER A 304 -14.91 11.12 -6.49
N GLU A 305 -14.96 12.31 -7.06
CA GLU A 305 -15.03 12.57 -8.50
C GLU A 305 -13.67 12.32 -9.16
N PHE A 306 -12.56 12.66 -8.49
CA PHE A 306 -11.23 12.24 -8.92
C PHE A 306 -11.15 10.71 -9.03
N LEU A 307 -11.63 9.99 -8.02
CA LEU A 307 -11.63 8.52 -8.00
C LEU A 307 -12.46 7.93 -9.15
N GLU A 308 -13.63 8.49 -9.46
CA GLU A 308 -14.40 8.07 -10.63
C GLU A 308 -13.64 8.32 -11.94
N SER A 309 -12.96 9.48 -12.06
CA SER A 309 -12.20 9.82 -13.26
C SER A 309 -11.05 8.87 -13.57
N ILE A 310 -10.56 8.13 -12.57
CA ILE A 310 -9.51 7.12 -12.71
C ILE A 310 -10.06 5.69 -12.83
N GLY A 311 -11.39 5.54 -12.84
CA GLY A 311 -12.08 4.26 -12.98
C GLY A 311 -12.43 3.55 -11.66
N PHE A 312 -12.27 4.20 -10.49
CA PHE A 312 -12.72 3.69 -9.20
C PHE A 312 -14.13 4.21 -8.90
N SER A 313 -15.12 3.49 -9.41
CA SER A 313 -16.53 3.87 -9.45
C SER A 313 -17.13 4.14 -8.06
N LYS A 314 -18.23 4.89 -7.98
CA LYS A 314 -18.98 5.10 -6.72
C LYS A 314 -19.42 3.77 -6.08
N ALA A 315 -19.69 2.73 -6.88
CA ALA A 315 -20.01 1.40 -6.39
C ALA A 315 -18.81 0.73 -5.67
N GLU A 316 -17.60 0.86 -6.23
CA GLU A 316 -16.37 0.38 -5.60
C GLU A 316 -16.01 1.21 -4.36
N GLN A 317 -16.18 2.53 -4.41
CA GLN A 317 -16.01 3.42 -3.25
C GLN A 317 -16.95 3.00 -2.11
N ALA A 318 -18.23 2.77 -2.41
CA ALA A 318 -19.21 2.32 -1.42
C ALA A 318 -18.86 0.91 -0.90
N ARG A 319 -18.32 0.02 -1.74
CA ARG A 319 -17.85 -1.31 -1.31
C ARG A 319 -16.66 -1.20 -0.36
N LEU A 320 -15.69 -0.33 -0.65
CA LEU A 320 -14.55 -0.07 0.21
C LEU A 320 -15.02 0.50 1.57
N ARG A 321 -15.88 1.52 1.54
CA ARG A 321 -16.46 2.12 2.74
C ARG A 321 -17.16 1.07 3.59
N ARG A 322 -18.10 0.29 3.02
CA ARG A 322 -18.80 -0.78 3.75
C ARG A 322 -17.87 -1.84 4.34
N ALA A 323 -16.78 -2.18 3.65
CA ALA A 323 -15.84 -3.17 4.14
C ALA A 323 -14.96 -2.64 5.29
N LEU A 324 -14.76 -1.32 5.37
CA LEU A 324 -13.90 -0.69 6.36
C LEU A 324 -14.64 -0.01 7.51
N THR A 325 -15.86 0.47 7.33
CA THR A 325 -16.58 1.23 8.37
C THR A 325 -17.44 0.33 9.27
N LYS A 326 -17.70 0.77 10.50
CA LYS A 326 -18.63 0.08 11.41
C LYS A 326 -20.05 0.10 10.82
N ALA A 327 -20.82 -0.96 11.06
CA ALA A 327 -22.11 -1.21 10.40
C ALA A 327 -23.19 -0.13 10.63
N ALA A 328 -23.02 0.76 11.61
CA ALA A 328 -23.97 1.84 11.88
C ALA A 328 -23.98 2.96 10.79
N ASP A 329 -22.91 3.12 10.01
CA ASP A 329 -22.73 4.24 9.07
C ASP A 329 -22.80 3.83 7.59
N ALA A 330 -23.14 2.57 7.29
CA ALA A 330 -23.23 2.05 5.93
C ALA A 330 -24.52 2.45 5.17
N ALA A 331 -25.38 3.27 5.79
CA ALA A 331 -26.74 3.60 5.33
C ALA A 331 -26.99 5.11 5.09
N LEU A 332 -25.93 5.92 4.92
CA LEU A 332 -26.05 7.34 4.55
C LEU A 332 -25.43 7.63 3.19
#